data_AF-A0A3L8PQR8-F1
#
_entry.id   AF-A0A3L8PQR8-F1
#
_cell.length_a   1.000
_cell.length_b   1.000
_cell.length_c   1.000
_cell.angle_alpha   90.00
_cell.angle_beta   90.00
_cell.angle_gamma   90.00
#
_symmetry.space_group_name_H-M   'P 1'
#
loop_
_entity.id
_entity.type
_entity.pdbx_description
1 polymer ?
#
loop_
_entity_poly.entity_id
_entity_poly.type
_entity_poly.pdbx_seq_one_letter_code
_entity_poly.pdbx_strand_id
1 'polypeptide(L)'
;MNIEIKRLDHHGIVAGVIEDLKIVSLLDQYLPQDEKQAITPGEAVKGMIMNGLGFANRPLSLSPQFFTNLPLEHLFREGVQASHFNRHKLGRTLDQCSNFGCESLFSLVSAQACELEQVDCTFQSLDTTSHSLTGEYNFDDKDSDENVIQITHGHSKAHRPDLKQVVQEIIVSQDGGIPLACKNWDGNSADTAIFKARSKALVDVFKKSPSPKYLVADSKLYHQKNAEFLAKIEFLTLVPSTISLEKSSVANAINANQW
;
A
#
# COMPACT_ATOMS: atom_id res chain seq x y z
N MET A 1 -21.84 41.81 -9.90
CA MET A 1 -20.64 40.96 -9.82
C MET A 1 -20.92 39.94 -8.73
N ASN A 2 -21.23 38.70 -9.09
CA ASN A 2 -21.41 37.63 -8.10
C ASN A 2 -20.02 37.15 -7.69
N ILE A 3 -19.65 37.36 -6.43
CA ILE A 3 -18.42 36.82 -5.86
C ILE A 3 -18.78 35.44 -5.32
N GLU A 4 -18.18 34.40 -5.87
CA GLU A 4 -18.28 33.04 -5.35
C GLU A 4 -17.04 32.74 -4.51
N ILE A 5 -17.23 32.31 -3.26
CA ILE A 5 -16.15 32.00 -2.33
C ILE A 5 -16.13 30.48 -2.12
N LYS A 6 -15.01 29.84 -2.45
CA LYS A 6 -14.79 28.40 -2.26
C LYS A 6 -13.64 28.16 -1.29
N ARG A 7 -13.67 27.05 -0.57
CA ARG A 7 -12.58 26.64 0.34
C ARG A 7 -11.68 25.64 -0.36
N LEU A 8 -10.38 25.92 -0.36
CA LEU A 8 -9.36 25.03 -0.92
C LEU A 8 -8.77 24.09 0.14
N ASP A 9 -8.63 24.57 1.39
CA ASP A 9 -8.04 23.84 2.52
C ASP A 9 -6.73 23.12 2.13
N HIS A 10 -6.53 21.88 2.59
CA HIS A 10 -5.35 21.06 2.26
C HIS A 10 -5.43 20.44 0.85
N HIS A 11 -6.56 20.54 0.16
CA HIS A 11 -6.80 19.84 -1.10
C HIS A 11 -5.94 20.35 -2.25
N GLY A 12 -5.51 21.62 -2.21
CA GLY A 12 -4.55 22.16 -3.18
C GLY A 12 -3.20 21.47 -3.10
N ILE A 13 -2.70 21.16 -1.89
CA ILE A 13 -1.44 20.45 -1.70
C ILE A 13 -1.57 19.01 -2.20
N VAL A 14 -2.66 18.33 -1.82
CA VAL A 14 -2.92 16.95 -2.27
C VAL A 14 -3.01 16.88 -3.80
N ALA A 15 -3.76 17.80 -4.42
CA ALA A 15 -3.89 17.84 -5.87
C ALA A 15 -2.55 18.12 -6.57
N GLY A 16 -1.75 19.06 -6.04
CA GLY A 16 -0.42 19.36 -6.55
C GLY A 16 0.52 18.15 -6.51
N VAL A 17 0.60 17.45 -5.37
CA VAL A 17 1.42 16.23 -5.26
C VAL A 17 0.96 15.15 -6.24
N ILE A 18 -0.35 14.98 -6.44
CA ILE A 18 -0.91 14.01 -7.41
C ILE A 18 -0.50 14.38 -8.85
N GLU A 19 -0.44 15.67 -9.17
CA GLU A 19 -0.02 16.19 -10.47
C GLU A 19 1.49 16.06 -10.69
N ASP A 20 2.30 16.43 -9.70
CA ASP A 20 3.77 16.30 -9.73
C ASP A 20 4.17 14.84 -9.94
N LEU A 21 3.51 13.92 -9.22
CA LEU A 21 3.72 12.47 -9.36
C LEU A 21 3.00 11.86 -10.57
N LYS A 22 2.29 12.66 -11.38
CA LYS A 22 1.60 12.25 -12.62
C LYS A 22 0.67 11.05 -12.44
N ILE A 23 0.02 10.93 -11.28
CA ILE A 23 -0.77 9.75 -10.91
C ILE A 23 -2.00 9.60 -11.82
N VAL A 24 -2.71 10.70 -12.11
CA VAL A 24 -3.91 10.66 -12.96
C VAL A 24 -3.58 10.11 -14.35
N SER A 25 -2.58 10.69 -15.02
CA SER A 25 -2.17 10.27 -16.35
C SER A 25 -1.65 8.84 -16.39
N LEU A 26 -0.95 8.40 -15.34
CA LEU A 26 -0.48 7.02 -15.23
C LEU A 26 -1.67 6.06 -15.13
N LEU A 27 -2.61 6.32 -14.22
CA LEU A 27 -3.77 5.45 -14.06
C LEU A 27 -4.62 5.38 -15.33
N ASP A 28 -4.77 6.50 -16.03
CA ASP A 28 -5.56 6.54 -17.27
C ASP A 28 -4.95 5.74 -18.43
N GLN A 29 -3.64 5.46 -18.41
CA GLN A 29 -2.99 4.58 -19.38
C GLN A 29 -3.30 3.10 -19.15
N TYR A 30 -3.55 2.70 -17.90
CA TYR A 30 -3.69 1.29 -17.52
C TYR A 30 -5.15 0.90 -17.22
N LEU A 31 -6.01 1.86 -16.88
CA LEU A 31 -7.41 1.62 -16.57
C LEU A 31 -8.31 1.90 -17.81
N PRO A 32 -9.34 1.06 -18.06
CA PRO A 32 -10.22 1.24 -19.21
C PRO A 32 -10.96 2.58 -19.20
N GLN A 33 -10.88 3.30 -20.32
CA GLN A 33 -11.56 4.58 -20.53
C GLN A 33 -12.97 4.37 -21.14
N ASP A 34 -13.87 5.30 -20.84
CA ASP A 34 -15.23 5.33 -21.39
C ASP A 34 -15.64 6.78 -21.65
N GLU A 35 -15.75 7.17 -22.93
CA GLU A 35 -16.07 8.53 -23.36
C GLU A 35 -17.44 9.02 -22.88
N LYS A 36 -18.34 8.11 -22.50
CA LYS A 36 -19.65 8.47 -21.93
C LYS A 36 -19.56 8.93 -20.48
N GLN A 37 -18.41 8.73 -19.83
CA GLN A 37 -18.20 9.11 -18.44
C GLN A 37 -17.62 10.52 -18.35
N ALA A 38 -18.22 11.34 -17.49
CA ALA A 38 -17.85 12.75 -17.37
C ALA A 38 -16.45 12.99 -16.79
N ILE A 39 -15.87 11.99 -16.10
CA ILE A 39 -14.51 12.02 -15.54
C ILE A 39 -13.80 10.70 -15.82
N THR A 40 -12.47 10.74 -15.95
CA THR A 40 -11.63 9.55 -16.19
C THR A 40 -11.50 8.69 -14.92
N PRO A 41 -11.07 7.42 -15.03
CA PRO A 41 -10.65 6.61 -13.87
C PRO A 41 -9.59 7.31 -13.00
N GLY A 42 -8.57 7.92 -13.60
CA GLY A 42 -7.53 8.66 -12.88
C GLY A 42 -8.09 9.85 -12.10
N GLU A 43 -8.99 10.63 -12.70
CA GLU A 43 -9.70 11.72 -12.02
C GLU A 43 -10.56 11.21 -10.87
N ALA A 44 -11.25 10.09 -11.06
CA ALA A 44 -12.03 9.45 -10.01
C ALA A 44 -11.15 8.98 -8.83
N VAL A 45 -9.98 8.40 -9.10
CA VAL A 45 -9.01 8.03 -8.05
C VAL A 45 -8.46 9.25 -7.34
N LYS A 46 -8.08 10.32 -8.06
CA LYS A 46 -7.68 11.61 -7.46
C LYS A 46 -8.77 12.11 -6.50
N GLY A 47 -10.03 12.09 -6.94
CA GLY A 47 -11.17 12.45 -6.09
C GLY A 47 -11.29 11.58 -4.84
N MET A 48 -11.12 10.26 -4.95
CA MET A 48 -11.19 9.34 -3.80
C MET A 48 -10.04 9.57 -2.82
N ILE A 49 -8.82 9.86 -3.28
CA ILE A 49 -7.68 10.20 -2.41
C ILE A 49 -8.00 11.49 -1.63
N MET A 50 -8.46 12.54 -2.32
CA MET A 50 -8.81 13.80 -1.68
C MET A 50 -9.95 13.65 -0.67
N ASN A 51 -10.95 12.83 -0.98
CA ASN A 51 -12.06 12.55 -0.07
C ASN A 51 -11.63 11.71 1.14
N GLY A 52 -10.75 10.71 0.94
CA GLY A 52 -10.23 9.84 1.99
C GLY A 52 -9.34 10.59 3.00
N LEU A 53 -8.49 11.50 2.52
CA LEU A 53 -7.65 12.35 3.38
C LEU A 53 -8.45 13.40 4.17
N GLY A 54 -9.70 13.66 3.79
CA GLY A 54 -10.65 14.50 4.53
C GLY A 54 -11.32 13.81 5.73
N PHE A 55 -10.93 12.57 6.08
CA PHE A 55 -11.49 11.80 7.21
C PHE A 55 -13.01 11.60 7.16
N ALA A 56 -13.57 11.37 5.96
CA ALA A 56 -14.99 11.13 5.80
C ALA A 56 -15.35 9.66 6.06
N ASN A 57 -15.83 9.34 7.27
CA ASN A 57 -16.57 8.09 7.54
C ASN A 57 -17.98 8.14 6.91
N ARG A 58 -18.07 8.42 5.61
CA ARG A 58 -19.33 8.55 4.89
C ARG A 58 -19.44 7.49 3.79
N PRO A 59 -20.64 6.94 3.54
CA PRO A 59 -20.87 6.06 2.41
C PRO A 59 -20.52 6.75 1.08
N LEU A 60 -20.06 5.95 0.11
CA LEU A 60 -19.68 6.39 -1.25
C LEU A 60 -20.83 7.12 -1.99
N SER A 61 -22.08 6.89 -1.59
CA SER A 61 -23.25 7.61 -2.12
C SER A 61 -23.27 9.10 -1.77
N LEU A 62 -22.56 9.50 -0.72
CA LEU A 62 -22.49 10.89 -0.26
C LEU A 62 -21.24 11.63 -0.76
N SER A 63 -20.37 10.98 -1.53
CA SER A 63 -19.15 11.59 -2.08
C SER A 63 -19.40 12.89 -2.85
N PRO A 64 -20.47 13.06 -3.66
CA PRO A 64 -20.74 14.34 -4.32
C PRO A 64 -20.85 15.52 -3.35
N GLN A 65 -21.39 15.32 -2.14
CA GLN A 65 -21.57 16.41 -1.17
C GLN A 65 -20.23 16.98 -0.67
N PHE A 66 -19.18 16.16 -0.65
CA PHE A 66 -17.84 16.60 -0.29
C PHE A 66 -17.27 17.58 -1.33
N PHE A 67 -17.57 17.36 -2.61
CA PHE A 67 -17.05 18.15 -3.72
C PHE A 67 -17.81 19.46 -3.97
N THR A 68 -19.02 19.64 -3.42
CA THR A 68 -19.88 20.80 -3.69
C THR A 68 -19.22 22.14 -3.38
N ASN A 69 -18.42 22.23 -2.31
CA ASN A 69 -17.81 23.48 -1.86
C ASN A 69 -16.33 23.63 -2.26
N LEU A 70 -15.81 22.68 -3.04
CA LEU A 70 -14.43 22.69 -3.51
C LEU A 70 -14.31 23.39 -4.88
N PRO A 71 -13.20 24.08 -5.16
CA PRO A 71 -12.93 24.68 -6.46
C PRO A 71 -12.53 23.61 -7.49
N LEU A 72 -13.50 22.81 -7.95
CA LEU A 72 -13.24 21.65 -8.82
C LEU A 72 -12.55 21.97 -10.13
N GLU A 73 -12.82 23.12 -10.74
CA GLU A 73 -12.15 23.53 -11.97
C GLU A 73 -10.66 23.77 -11.78
N HIS A 74 -10.25 24.17 -10.58
CA HIS A 74 -8.83 24.37 -10.23
C HIS A 74 -8.18 23.08 -9.74
N LEU A 75 -8.95 22.19 -9.12
CA LEU A 75 -8.46 20.93 -8.57
C LEU A 75 -8.44 19.80 -9.62
N PHE A 76 -9.16 19.93 -10.73
CA PHE A 76 -9.27 18.92 -11.77
C PHE A 76 -9.12 19.55 -13.15
N ARG A 77 -10.22 20.04 -13.73
CA ARG A 77 -10.28 20.75 -15.01
C ARG A 77 -11.64 21.42 -15.17
N GLU A 78 -11.74 22.30 -16.15
CA GLU A 78 -13.00 22.95 -16.53
C GLU A 78 -14.11 21.93 -16.81
N GLY A 79 -15.33 22.24 -16.33
CA GLY A 79 -16.52 21.40 -16.53
C GLY A 79 -16.67 20.23 -15.56
N VAL A 80 -15.72 19.96 -14.66
CA VAL A 80 -15.88 18.93 -13.62
C VAL A 80 -16.85 19.42 -12.54
N GLN A 81 -17.88 18.60 -12.28
CA GLN A 81 -18.92 18.89 -11.30
C GLN A 81 -18.94 17.85 -10.18
N ALA A 82 -19.42 18.27 -9.00
CA ALA A 82 -19.54 17.40 -7.84
C ALA A 82 -20.38 16.13 -8.11
N SER A 83 -21.41 16.24 -8.96
CA SER A 83 -22.28 15.14 -9.40
C SER A 83 -21.56 14.04 -10.20
N HIS A 84 -20.39 14.35 -10.78
CA HIS A 84 -19.59 13.38 -11.53
C HIS A 84 -18.95 12.33 -10.60
N PHE A 85 -18.68 12.70 -9.34
CA PHE A 85 -18.13 11.81 -8.31
C PHE A 85 -19.22 11.00 -7.59
N ASN A 86 -20.15 10.42 -8.36
CA ASN A 86 -21.22 9.58 -7.83
C ASN A 86 -20.76 8.14 -7.58
N ARG A 87 -21.52 7.41 -6.74
CA ARG A 87 -21.22 6.02 -6.38
C ARG A 87 -21.01 5.07 -7.56
N HIS A 88 -21.63 5.32 -8.72
CA HIS A 88 -21.50 4.43 -9.88
C HIS A 88 -20.16 4.62 -10.56
N LYS A 89 -19.73 5.87 -10.78
CA LYS A 89 -18.40 6.15 -11.35
C LYS A 89 -17.30 5.68 -10.40
N LEU A 90 -17.40 6.03 -9.12
CA LEU A 90 -16.39 5.65 -8.14
C LEU A 90 -16.33 4.12 -7.94
N GLY A 91 -17.48 3.46 -7.82
CA GLY A 91 -17.56 2.00 -7.69
C GLY A 91 -16.95 1.27 -8.89
N ARG A 92 -17.32 1.64 -10.12
CA ARG A 92 -16.73 1.04 -11.34
C ARG A 92 -15.22 1.28 -11.42
N THR A 93 -14.74 2.43 -10.95
CA THR A 93 -13.29 2.71 -10.94
C THR A 93 -12.58 1.80 -9.93
N LEU A 94 -13.17 1.54 -8.77
CA LEU A 94 -12.64 0.57 -7.80
C LEU A 94 -12.65 -0.85 -8.38
N ASP A 95 -13.70 -1.24 -9.10
CA ASP A 95 -13.76 -2.54 -9.79
C ASP A 95 -12.64 -2.64 -10.85
N GLN A 96 -12.39 -1.57 -11.62
CA GLN A 96 -11.29 -1.49 -12.57
C GLN A 96 -9.92 -1.65 -11.89
N CYS A 97 -9.69 -0.97 -10.77
CA CYS A 97 -8.47 -1.12 -9.98
C CYS A 97 -8.31 -2.55 -9.45
N SER A 98 -9.39 -3.17 -8.99
CA SER A 98 -9.40 -4.56 -8.51
C SER A 98 -9.05 -5.53 -9.64
N ASN A 99 -9.69 -5.37 -10.81
CA ASN A 99 -9.45 -6.22 -11.98
C ASN A 99 -8.02 -6.08 -12.53
N PHE A 100 -7.42 -4.90 -12.43
CA PHE A 100 -6.00 -4.69 -12.76
C PHE A 100 -5.07 -5.38 -11.75
N GLY A 101 -5.51 -5.50 -10.50
CA GLY A 101 -4.75 -6.00 -9.37
C GLY A 101 -4.20 -4.86 -8.52
N CYS A 102 -4.72 -4.70 -7.31
CA CYS A 102 -4.35 -3.62 -6.39
C CYS A 102 -2.85 -3.57 -6.07
N GLU A 103 -2.21 -4.73 -5.87
CA GLU A 103 -0.76 -4.82 -5.60
C GLU A 103 0.07 -4.33 -6.78
N SER A 104 -0.32 -4.72 -8.00
CA SER A 104 0.32 -4.31 -9.26
C SER A 104 0.15 -2.81 -9.50
N LEU A 105 -1.07 -2.30 -9.30
CA LEU A 105 -1.36 -0.88 -9.46
C LEU A 105 -0.58 -0.02 -8.47
N PHE A 106 -0.51 -0.45 -7.21
CA PHE A 106 0.26 0.24 -6.18
C PHE A 106 1.75 0.27 -6.52
N SER A 107 2.31 -0.87 -6.91
CA SER A 107 3.73 -0.97 -7.27
C SER A 107 4.07 -0.12 -8.49
N LEU A 108 3.15 -0.03 -9.45
CA LEU A 108 3.29 0.84 -10.63
C LEU A 108 3.32 2.32 -10.25
N VAL A 109 2.36 2.78 -9.44
CA VAL A 109 2.32 4.17 -8.96
C VAL A 109 3.57 4.51 -8.14
N SER A 110 3.97 3.60 -7.24
CA SER A 110 5.17 3.79 -6.44
C SER A 110 6.44 3.87 -7.27
N ALA A 111 6.60 2.97 -8.26
CA ALA A 111 7.78 2.99 -9.13
C ALA A 111 7.91 4.32 -9.89
N GLN A 112 6.81 4.83 -10.44
CA GLN A 112 6.80 6.15 -11.09
C GLN A 112 7.16 7.27 -10.11
N ALA A 113 6.57 7.25 -8.91
CA ALA A 113 6.87 8.27 -7.89
C ALA A 113 8.35 8.26 -7.50
N CYS A 114 8.93 7.08 -7.28
CA CYS A 114 10.36 6.93 -6.96
C CYS A 114 11.26 7.39 -8.11
N GLU A 115 10.88 7.14 -9.37
CA GLU A 115 11.64 7.59 -10.53
C GLU A 115 11.62 9.12 -10.68
N LEU A 116 10.44 9.74 -10.53
CA LEU A 116 10.27 11.19 -10.66
C LEU A 116 11.00 11.95 -9.53
N GLU A 117 10.90 11.45 -8.31
CA GLU A 117 11.51 12.06 -7.12
C GLU A 117 12.95 11.57 -6.86
N GLN A 118 13.48 10.69 -7.72
CA GLN A 118 14.83 10.12 -7.61
C GLN A 118 15.11 9.44 -6.25
N VAL A 119 14.09 8.77 -5.70
CA VAL A 119 14.16 8.11 -4.39
C VAL A 119 15.21 7.00 -4.43
N ASP A 120 16.12 7.00 -3.45
CA ASP A 120 17.07 5.91 -3.31
C ASP A 120 16.37 4.67 -2.72
N CYS A 121 16.17 3.66 -3.57
CA CYS A 121 15.55 2.39 -3.19
C CYS A 121 16.58 1.26 -2.99
N THR A 122 17.83 1.57 -2.65
CA THR A 122 18.92 0.58 -2.45
C THR A 122 18.65 -0.34 -1.27
N PHE A 123 18.16 0.20 -0.16
CA PHE A 123 17.79 -0.57 1.03
C PHE A 123 16.27 -0.61 1.18
N GLN A 124 15.71 -1.80 1.21
CA GLN A 124 14.28 -2.00 1.20
C GLN A 124 13.85 -2.68 2.50
N SER A 125 13.18 -1.92 3.37
CA SER A 125 12.69 -2.42 4.64
C SER A 125 11.34 -3.11 4.45
N LEU A 126 11.25 -4.38 4.84
CA LEU A 126 10.03 -5.17 4.79
C LEU A 126 9.54 -5.42 6.22
N ASP A 127 8.27 -5.12 6.46
CA ASP A 127 7.60 -5.47 7.71
C ASP A 127 6.14 -5.88 7.48
N THR A 128 5.58 -6.58 8.46
CA THR A 128 4.17 -7.02 8.51
C THR A 128 3.45 -6.40 9.70
N THR A 129 2.28 -5.84 9.42
CA THR A 129 1.37 -5.31 10.44
C THR A 129 -0.01 -5.96 10.32
N SER A 130 -0.76 -6.02 11.41
CA SER A 130 -2.14 -6.51 11.39
C SER A 130 -3.12 -5.38 11.67
N HIS A 131 -4.19 -5.35 10.88
CA HIS A 131 -5.28 -4.38 11.01
C HIS A 131 -6.48 -5.09 11.64
N SER A 132 -6.87 -4.67 12.84
CA SER A 132 -8.03 -5.20 13.54
C SER A 132 -9.33 -4.64 12.95
N LEU A 133 -10.31 -5.51 12.75
CA LEU A 133 -11.56 -5.22 12.08
C LEU A 133 -12.76 -5.66 12.93
N THR A 134 -13.86 -4.93 12.81
CA THR A 134 -15.15 -5.22 13.45
C THR A 134 -16.20 -5.45 12.38
N GLY A 135 -16.92 -6.58 12.45
CA GLY A 135 -17.97 -6.91 11.49
C GLY A 135 -18.16 -8.42 11.36
N GLU A 136 -19.27 -8.82 10.74
CA GLU A 136 -19.59 -10.23 10.58
C GLU A 136 -18.69 -10.93 9.56
N TYR A 137 -18.31 -10.27 8.46
CA TYR A 137 -17.45 -10.82 7.39
C TYR A 137 -17.73 -12.31 7.13
N ASN A 138 -18.99 -12.64 6.87
CA ASN A 138 -19.41 -14.01 6.57
C ASN A 138 -18.90 -14.34 5.15
N PHE A 139 -18.10 -15.40 5.04
CA PHE A 139 -17.78 -16.00 3.77
C PHE A 139 -18.93 -16.97 3.46
N ASP A 140 -19.90 -16.53 2.65
CA ASP A 140 -20.87 -17.46 2.10
C ASP A 140 -20.17 -18.33 1.06
N ASP A 141 -19.72 -19.51 1.50
CA ASP A 141 -19.11 -20.56 0.69
C ASP A 141 -20.02 -20.90 -0.50
N LYS A 142 -19.62 -20.45 -1.71
CA LYS A 142 -19.71 -21.17 -3.00
C LYS A 142 -19.20 -20.38 -4.21
N ASP A 143 -19.09 -19.05 -4.14
CA ASP A 143 -18.66 -18.18 -5.26
C ASP A 143 -17.54 -17.19 -4.88
N SER A 144 -16.85 -17.39 -3.75
CA SER A 144 -15.72 -16.50 -3.42
C SER A 144 -14.56 -16.75 -4.38
N ASP A 145 -14.15 -15.72 -5.13
CA ASP A 145 -12.94 -15.76 -5.94
C ASP A 145 -11.77 -16.29 -5.11
N GLU A 146 -11.01 -17.26 -5.65
CA GLU A 146 -9.85 -17.88 -4.98
C GLU A 146 -8.77 -16.86 -4.53
N ASN A 147 -8.86 -15.62 -5.00
CA ASN A 147 -7.92 -14.53 -4.74
C ASN A 147 -8.36 -13.54 -3.66
N VAL A 148 -9.46 -13.78 -2.94
CA VAL A 148 -9.94 -12.88 -1.88
C VAL A 148 -9.32 -13.23 -0.54
N ILE A 149 -8.72 -12.24 0.12
CA ILE A 149 -8.17 -12.41 1.48
C ILE A 149 -9.26 -12.77 2.49
N GLN A 150 -8.96 -13.70 3.39
CA GLN A 150 -9.85 -14.09 4.47
C GLN A 150 -9.67 -13.18 5.68
N ILE A 151 -10.69 -12.35 5.93
CA ILE A 151 -10.84 -11.55 7.14
C ILE A 151 -11.22 -12.50 8.29
N THR A 152 -10.24 -12.87 9.10
CA THR A 152 -10.39 -13.92 10.12
C THR A 152 -9.59 -13.60 11.38
N HIS A 153 -9.78 -14.40 12.43
CA HIS A 153 -9.02 -14.26 13.67
C HIS A 153 -7.58 -14.76 13.48
N GLY A 154 -6.64 -14.13 14.18
CA GLY A 154 -5.26 -14.59 14.25
C GLY A 154 -4.56 -14.07 15.50
N HIS A 155 -3.23 -14.14 15.50
CA HIS A 155 -2.44 -13.65 16.63
C HIS A 155 -2.49 -12.11 16.70
N SER A 156 -3.12 -11.57 17.73
CA SER A 156 -3.27 -10.13 17.93
C SER A 156 -2.16 -9.57 18.82
N LYS A 157 -1.25 -8.78 18.22
CA LYS A 157 -0.21 -8.03 18.97
C LYS A 157 -0.81 -6.96 19.89
N ALA A 158 -2.04 -6.51 19.60
CA ALA A 158 -2.79 -5.52 20.38
C ALA A 158 -3.63 -6.16 21.51
N HIS A 159 -3.45 -7.45 21.80
CA HIS A 159 -4.20 -8.20 22.82
C HIS A 159 -5.73 -8.18 22.62
N ARG A 160 -6.18 -8.17 21.36
CA ARG A 160 -7.60 -8.23 20.95
C ARG A 160 -7.89 -9.47 20.09
N PRO A 161 -7.78 -10.68 20.64
CA PRO A 161 -8.04 -11.92 19.89
C PRO A 161 -9.51 -12.08 19.48
N ASP A 162 -10.41 -11.31 20.12
CA ASP A 162 -11.83 -11.23 19.81
C ASP A 162 -12.13 -10.51 18.49
N LEU A 163 -11.16 -9.75 17.96
CA LEU A 163 -11.31 -9.05 16.68
C LEU A 163 -10.79 -9.92 15.54
N LYS A 164 -11.49 -9.85 14.40
CA LYS A 164 -10.95 -10.34 13.13
C LYS A 164 -9.86 -9.37 12.67
N GLN A 165 -8.97 -9.84 11.81
CA GLN A 165 -7.89 -9.01 11.27
C GLN A 165 -7.57 -9.37 9.83
N VAL A 166 -6.79 -8.50 9.20
CA VAL A 166 -6.03 -8.77 7.97
C VAL A 166 -4.57 -8.46 8.24
N VAL A 167 -3.66 -9.18 7.59
CA VAL A 167 -2.23 -8.91 7.71
C VAL A 167 -1.77 -8.16 6.46
N GLN A 168 -1.17 -6.99 6.64
CA GLN A 168 -0.60 -6.19 5.57
C GLN A 168 0.91 -6.24 5.64
N GLU A 169 1.52 -6.57 4.51
CA GLU A 169 2.95 -6.54 4.28
C GLU A 169 3.28 -5.32 3.42
N ILE A 170 4.27 -4.52 3.83
CA ILE A 170 4.75 -3.37 3.06
C ILE A 170 6.27 -3.43 2.96
N ILE A 171 6.77 -3.03 1.80
CA ILE A 171 8.18 -2.75 1.55
C ILE A 171 8.32 -1.24 1.38
N VAL A 172 9.27 -0.63 2.08
CA VAL A 172 9.56 0.81 2.00
C VAL A 172 11.03 1.05 1.66
N SER A 173 11.33 2.17 1.01
CA SER A 173 12.71 2.65 0.84
C SER A 173 13.30 3.10 2.18
N GLN A 174 14.63 3.04 2.31
CA GLN A 174 15.35 3.72 3.38
C GLN A 174 15.26 5.24 3.27
N ASP A 175 15.16 5.73 2.05
CA ASP A 175 15.06 7.15 1.75
C ASP A 175 13.60 7.60 1.92
N GLY A 176 13.32 8.32 3.01
CA GLY A 176 11.99 8.87 3.31
C GLY A 176 10.91 7.86 3.71
N GLY A 177 11.20 6.55 3.71
CA GLY A 177 10.20 5.53 4.05
C GLY A 177 9.10 5.40 2.99
N ILE A 178 9.42 5.68 1.72
CA ILE A 178 8.45 5.66 0.62
C ILE A 178 7.99 4.22 0.37
N PRO A 179 6.67 3.94 0.40
CA PRO A 179 6.16 2.61 0.10
C PRO A 179 6.47 2.19 -1.33
N LEU A 180 7.15 1.05 -1.51
CA LEU A 180 7.58 0.47 -2.79
C LEU A 180 6.63 -0.61 -3.29
N ALA A 181 6.12 -1.42 -2.38
CA ALA A 181 5.19 -2.50 -2.68
C ALA A 181 4.36 -2.82 -1.43
N CYS A 182 3.15 -3.32 -1.65
CA CYS A 182 2.30 -3.82 -0.57
C CYS A 182 1.67 -5.15 -0.97
N LYS A 183 1.24 -5.93 0.03
CA LYS A 183 0.45 -7.14 -0.14
C LYS A 183 -0.43 -7.34 1.09
N ASN A 184 -1.66 -7.79 0.86
CA ASN A 184 -2.57 -8.15 1.94
C ASN A 184 -2.70 -9.67 2.00
N TRP A 185 -2.83 -10.17 3.23
CA TRP A 185 -2.88 -11.58 3.57
C TRP A 185 -4.02 -11.85 4.54
N ASP A 186 -4.43 -13.12 4.61
CA ASP A 186 -5.44 -13.59 5.55
C ASP A 186 -5.05 -13.25 6.99
N GLY A 187 -6.05 -13.01 7.85
CA GLY A 187 -5.86 -12.59 9.24
C GLY A 187 -5.04 -13.53 10.12
N ASN A 188 -4.90 -14.80 9.72
CA ASN A 188 -4.12 -15.83 10.41
C ASN A 188 -2.78 -16.15 9.74
N SER A 189 -2.38 -15.37 8.73
CA SER A 189 -1.11 -15.58 8.02
C SER A 189 0.07 -15.32 8.94
N ALA A 190 0.97 -16.30 9.03
CA ALA A 190 2.20 -16.18 9.81
C ALA A 190 3.33 -15.54 9.01
N ASP A 191 4.16 -14.72 9.66
CA ASP A 191 5.30 -14.02 9.06
C ASP A 191 6.17 -14.94 8.21
N THR A 192 6.53 -16.13 8.71
CA THR A 192 7.37 -17.08 7.96
C THR A 192 6.76 -17.56 6.64
N ALA A 193 5.44 -17.69 6.56
CA ALA A 193 4.75 -18.07 5.33
C ALA A 193 4.70 -16.90 4.35
N ILE A 194 4.42 -15.71 4.85
CA ILE A 194 4.44 -14.44 4.09
C ILE A 194 5.81 -14.24 3.45
N PHE A 195 6.88 -14.29 4.26
CA PHE A 195 8.25 -14.14 3.79
C PHE A 195 8.63 -15.19 2.74
N LYS A 196 8.24 -16.45 2.94
CA LYS A 196 8.50 -17.50 1.95
C LYS A 196 7.74 -17.26 0.64
N ALA A 197 6.51 -16.80 0.68
CA ALA A 197 5.76 -16.51 -0.55
C ALA A 197 6.32 -15.27 -1.28
N ARG A 198 6.64 -14.19 -0.53
CA ARG A 198 7.24 -12.97 -1.07
C ARG A 198 8.65 -13.19 -1.61
N SER A 199 9.42 -14.08 -0.98
CA SER A 199 10.81 -14.34 -1.30
C SER A 199 11.06 -14.54 -2.81
N LYS A 200 10.27 -15.39 -3.45
CA LYS A 200 10.40 -15.69 -4.86
C LYS A 200 10.26 -14.44 -5.73
N ALA A 201 9.26 -13.61 -5.45
CA ALA A 201 9.02 -12.37 -6.16
C ALA A 201 10.18 -11.37 -5.96
N LEU A 202 10.71 -11.28 -4.73
CA LEU A 202 11.86 -10.41 -4.43
C LEU A 202 13.13 -10.84 -5.15
N VAL A 203 13.42 -12.15 -5.23
CA VAL A 203 14.57 -12.63 -6.02
C VAL A 203 14.46 -12.14 -7.46
N ASP A 204 13.30 -12.30 -8.08
CA ASP A 204 13.09 -11.93 -9.48
C ASP A 204 13.21 -10.42 -9.70
N VAL A 205 12.70 -9.61 -8.77
CA VAL A 205 12.83 -8.15 -8.82
C VAL A 205 14.28 -7.71 -8.62
N PHE A 206 14.97 -8.24 -7.61
CA PHE A 206 16.33 -7.82 -7.26
C PHE A 206 17.32 -8.21 -8.36
N LYS A 207 17.16 -9.39 -8.97
CA LYS A 207 17.98 -9.83 -10.11
C LYS A 207 17.80 -9.01 -11.37
N LYS A 208 16.61 -8.45 -11.58
CA LYS A 208 16.32 -7.55 -12.72
C LYS A 208 16.78 -6.12 -12.46
N SER A 209 17.14 -5.78 -11.23
CA SER A 209 17.59 -4.45 -10.89
C SER A 209 19.01 -4.22 -11.41
N PRO A 210 19.28 -3.08 -12.08
CA PRO A 210 20.63 -2.75 -12.55
C PRO A 210 21.56 -2.34 -11.40
N SER A 211 21.03 -2.02 -10.22
CA SER A 211 21.76 -1.64 -9.02
C SER A 211 21.63 -2.70 -7.94
N PRO A 212 22.61 -2.83 -7.02
CA PRO A 212 22.46 -3.64 -5.82
C PRO A 212 21.20 -3.25 -5.04
N LYS A 213 20.51 -4.25 -4.49
CA LYS A 213 19.33 -4.10 -3.64
C LYS A 213 19.50 -4.96 -2.39
N TYR A 214 19.23 -4.38 -1.23
CA TYR A 214 19.37 -5.02 0.07
C TYR A 214 18.01 -5.10 0.76
N LEU A 215 17.61 -6.30 1.18
CA LEU A 215 16.41 -6.50 1.98
C LEU A 215 16.73 -6.28 3.46
N VAL A 216 16.03 -5.36 4.12
CA VAL A 216 16.15 -5.12 5.56
C VAL A 216 14.90 -5.65 6.24
N ALA A 217 15.04 -6.51 7.26
CA ALA A 217 13.90 -6.98 8.04
C ALA A 217 14.30 -7.38 9.46
N ASP A 218 13.31 -7.55 10.32
CA ASP A 218 13.51 -7.99 11.71
C ASP A 218 14.13 -9.40 11.79
N SER A 219 14.45 -9.81 13.02
CA SER A 219 15.09 -11.10 13.28
C SER A 219 14.31 -12.32 12.79
N LYS A 220 12.98 -12.23 12.61
CA LYS A 220 12.17 -13.36 12.12
C LYS A 220 12.48 -13.73 10.68
N LEU A 221 13.10 -12.82 9.92
CA LEU A 221 13.63 -13.13 8.60
C LEU A 221 14.70 -14.23 8.68
N TYR A 222 15.54 -14.20 9.73
CA TYR A 222 16.62 -15.16 9.96
C TYR A 222 16.09 -16.48 10.53
N HIS A 223 15.49 -17.29 9.64
CA HIS A 223 14.96 -18.61 9.97
C HIS A 223 15.39 -19.64 8.92
N GLN A 224 15.62 -20.89 9.33
CA GLN A 224 16.10 -21.96 8.43
C GLN A 224 15.23 -22.14 7.18
N LYS A 225 13.91 -21.97 7.33
CA LYS A 225 12.94 -22.03 6.21
C LYS A 225 13.15 -20.96 5.14
N ASN A 226 13.78 -19.84 5.48
CA ASN A 226 14.08 -18.73 4.58
C ASN A 226 15.51 -18.78 4.02
N ALA A 227 16.38 -19.66 4.53
CA ALA A 227 17.80 -19.67 4.20
C ALA A 227 18.06 -19.84 2.69
N GLU A 228 17.29 -20.70 2.00
CA GLU A 228 17.42 -20.89 0.56
C GLU A 228 17.12 -19.61 -0.24
N PHE A 229 16.20 -18.78 0.25
CA PHE A 229 15.92 -17.49 -0.36
C PHE A 229 16.99 -16.47 -0.03
N LEU A 230 17.37 -16.37 1.25
CA LEU A 230 18.35 -15.40 1.71
C LEU A 230 19.72 -15.61 1.05
N ALA A 231 20.05 -16.84 0.65
CA ALA A 231 21.24 -17.13 -0.16
C ALA A 231 21.21 -16.54 -1.58
N LYS A 232 20.06 -16.03 -2.05
CA LYS A 232 19.85 -15.53 -3.43
C LYS A 232 19.72 -14.01 -3.50
N ILE A 233 19.74 -13.31 -2.36
CA ILE A 233 19.60 -11.86 -2.27
C ILE A 233 20.58 -11.31 -1.24
N GLU A 234 20.91 -10.03 -1.34
CA GLU A 234 21.61 -9.32 -0.27
C GLU A 234 20.59 -8.91 0.81
N PHE A 235 20.92 -9.12 2.08
CA PHE A 235 20.00 -8.80 3.18
C PHE A 235 20.72 -8.34 4.44
N LEU A 236 20.00 -7.58 5.27
CA LEU A 236 20.37 -7.14 6.60
C LEU A 236 19.28 -7.54 7.58
N THR A 237 19.64 -8.25 8.63
CA THR A 237 18.73 -8.69 9.68
C THR A 237 19.49 -8.90 10.98
N LEU A 238 18.76 -8.91 12.09
CA LEU A 238 19.30 -9.28 13.40
C LEU A 238 19.28 -10.80 13.55
N VAL A 239 20.32 -11.36 14.17
CA VAL A 239 20.26 -12.77 14.59
C VAL A 239 19.28 -12.88 15.76
N PRO A 240 18.29 -13.79 15.74
CA PRO A 240 17.31 -13.93 16.81
C PRO A 240 17.97 -14.30 18.15
N SER A 241 17.55 -13.65 19.23
CA SER A 241 17.98 -14.01 20.60
C SER A 241 17.46 -15.37 21.08
N THR A 242 16.67 -16.07 20.26
CA THR A 242 16.36 -17.49 20.46
C THR A 242 17.54 -18.40 20.14
N ILE A 243 18.55 -17.91 19.40
CA ILE A 243 19.78 -18.64 19.09
C ILE A 243 20.78 -18.43 20.23
N SER A 244 21.14 -19.51 20.93
CA SER A 244 22.06 -19.44 22.08
C SER A 244 23.43 -18.83 21.76
N LEU A 245 23.91 -19.02 20.52
CA LEU A 245 25.20 -18.47 20.07
C LEU A 245 25.18 -16.94 19.98
N GLU A 246 24.04 -16.33 19.64
CA GLU A 246 23.91 -14.88 19.57
C GLU A 246 24.18 -14.24 20.93
N LYS A 247 23.49 -14.71 21.97
CA LYS A 247 23.65 -14.21 23.35
C LYS A 247 25.09 -14.29 23.84
N SER A 248 25.73 -15.45 23.63
CA SER A 248 27.13 -15.66 24.03
C SER A 248 28.07 -14.74 23.26
N SER A 249 27.82 -14.52 21.97
CA SER A 249 28.65 -13.65 21.13
C SER A 249 28.52 -12.18 21.52
N VAL A 250 27.29 -11.70 21.76
CA VAL A 250 27.02 -10.35 22.24
C VAL A 250 27.66 -10.11 23.60
N ALA A 251 27.50 -11.03 24.55
CA ALA A 251 28.12 -10.93 25.87
C ALA A 251 29.66 -10.88 25.79
N ASN A 252 30.26 -11.71 24.92
CA ASN A 252 31.71 -11.72 24.72
C ASN A 252 32.22 -10.42 24.11
N ALA A 253 31.55 -9.88 23.08
CA ALA A 253 31.94 -8.62 22.45
C ALA A 253 31.86 -7.43 23.41
N ILE A 254 30.81 -7.37 24.23
CA ILE A 254 30.65 -6.35 25.29
C ILE A 254 31.80 -6.47 26.31
N ASN A 255 32.08 -7.69 26.80
CA ASN A 255 33.16 -7.92 27.76
C ASN A 255 34.55 -7.59 27.20
N ALA A 256 34.76 -7.80 25.90
CA ALA A 256 36.01 -7.50 25.20
C ALA A 256 36.15 -6.02 24.79
N ASN A 257 35.11 -5.20 24.97
CA ASN A 257 35.03 -3.82 24.47
C ASN A 257 35.31 -3.73 22.95
N GLN A 258 34.81 -4.70 22.19
CA GLN A 258 34.94 -4.81 20.72
C GLN A 258 33.59 -4.56 20.03
N TRP A 259 32.76 -3.70 20.61
CA TRP A 259 31.45 -3.32 20.09
C TRP A 259 31.54 -2.20 19.05
#